data_AF-A0AAN5DAV1-F1
#
_entry.id   AF-A0AAN5DAV1-F1
#
_cell.length_a   1.000
_cell.length_b   1.000
_cell.length_c   1.000
_cell.angle_alpha   90.00
_cell.angle_beta   90.00
_cell.angle_gamma   90.00
#
_symmetry.space_group_name_H-M   'P 1'
#
loop_
_entity.id
_entity.type
_entity.pdbx_description
1 polymer ?
#
loop_
_entity_poly.entity_id
_entity_poly.type
_entity_poly.pdbx_seq_one_letter_code
_entity_poly.pdbx_strand_id
1 'polypeptide(L)'
;RSQLCTVAPLPQRTFWYHLRKHLPVYVWPILAGGVIYIDWNHTREWKANGRFSVLDEQLLGKMGTFTVGYWLRKTFWEKKHYWTASVAVYWFGTCWDRAGMAKASMMKGHSRMYANRLAAIPKGADPWKY
;
A
#
# COMPACT_ATOMS: atom_id res chain seq x y z
N ARG A 1 2.73 8.96 47.95
CA ARG A 1 3.65 7.86 47.58
C ARG A 1 3.73 7.83 46.06
N SER A 2 4.72 8.50 45.48
CA SER A 2 4.94 8.67 44.04
C SER A 2 5.61 7.42 43.48
N GLN A 3 4.84 6.53 42.84
CA GLN A 3 5.42 5.53 41.97
C GLN A 3 5.77 6.19 40.63
N LEU A 4 7.05 6.53 40.47
CA LEU A 4 7.65 6.87 39.20
C LEU A 4 7.40 5.71 38.23
N CYS A 5 6.53 5.91 37.24
CA CYS A 5 6.55 5.08 36.05
C CYS A 5 7.85 5.40 35.32
N THR A 6 8.89 4.58 35.54
CA THR A 6 10.04 4.52 34.66
C THR A 6 9.53 4.04 33.30
N VAL A 7 9.24 4.97 32.41
CA VAL A 7 9.10 4.69 30.98
C VAL A 7 10.44 4.06 30.59
N ALA A 8 10.42 2.81 30.16
CA ALA A 8 11.61 2.16 29.62
C ALA A 8 12.23 3.12 28.58
N PRO A 9 13.54 3.38 28.63
CA PRO A 9 14.16 4.23 27.62
C PRO A 9 13.79 3.65 26.26
N LEU A 10 13.19 4.49 25.40
CA LEU A 10 12.95 4.16 24.01
C LEU A 10 14.26 3.54 23.49
N PRO A 11 14.25 2.30 22.97
CA PRO A 11 15.48 1.69 22.48
C PRO A 11 16.10 2.70 21.54
N GLN A 12 17.35 3.10 21.83
CA GLN A 12 18.07 4.08 21.03
C GLN A 12 17.85 3.70 19.57
N ARG A 13 17.36 4.66 18.77
CA ARG A 13 17.08 4.49 17.34
C ARG A 13 18.40 4.17 16.64
N THR A 14 18.79 2.90 16.69
CA THR A 14 20.03 2.42 16.10
C THR A 14 19.88 2.40 14.59
N PHE A 15 20.95 2.74 13.89
CA PHE A 15 21.03 2.61 12.43
C PHE A 15 20.52 1.25 11.95
N TRP A 16 20.84 0.18 12.69
CA TRP A 16 20.40 -1.19 12.42
C TRP A 16 18.88 -1.40 12.49
N TYR A 17 18.17 -0.70 13.39
CA TYR A 17 16.72 -0.74 13.45
C TYR A 17 16.08 -0.08 12.23
N HIS A 18 16.60 1.07 11.80
CA HIS A 18 16.16 1.75 10.58
C HIS A 18 16.48 0.93 9.32
N LEU A 19 17.68 0.37 9.24
CA LEU A 19 18.08 -0.49 8.14
C LEU A 19 17.13 -1.68 8.01
N ARG A 20 16.92 -2.48 9.06
CA ARG A 20 15.99 -3.63 9.02
C ARG A 20 14.56 -3.24 8.63
N LYS A 21 14.08 -2.08 9.09
CA LYS A 21 12.71 -1.64 8.82
C LYS A 21 12.52 -1.18 7.38
N HIS A 22 13.52 -0.56 6.77
CA HIS A 22 13.43 -0.01 5.41
C HIS A 22 13.99 -0.94 4.33
N LEU A 23 14.81 -1.93 4.70
CA LEU A 23 15.40 -2.91 3.77
C LEU A 23 14.35 -3.65 2.92
N PRO A 24 13.19 -4.11 3.44
CA PRO A 24 12.15 -4.73 2.60
C PRO A 24 11.59 -3.80 1.54
N VAL A 25 11.48 -2.50 1.85
CA VAL A 25 10.95 -1.48 0.93
C VAL A 25 11.93 -1.20 -0.21
N TYR A 26 13.23 -1.28 0.05
CA TYR A 26 14.27 -1.03 -0.96
C TYR A 26 14.71 -2.28 -1.71
N VAL A 27 14.66 -3.45 -1.09
CA VAL A 27 15.05 -4.72 -1.72
C VAL A 27 14.00 -5.16 -2.74
N TRP A 28 12.71 -4.93 -2.47
CA TRP A 28 11.64 -5.39 -3.36
C TRP A 28 11.72 -4.78 -4.78
N PRO A 29 11.91 -3.46 -4.99
CA PRO A 29 12.09 -2.89 -6.32
C PRO A 29 13.33 -3.42 -7.05
N ILE A 30 14.42 -3.70 -6.33
CA ILE A 30 15.66 -4.22 -6.92
C ILE A 30 15.45 -5.65 -7.42
N LEU A 31 14.83 -6.50 -6.60
CA LEU A 31 14.49 -7.87 -7.00
C LEU A 31 13.49 -7.89 -8.16
N ALA A 32 12.45 -7.06 -8.09
CA ALA A 32 11.47 -6.94 -9.16
C ALA A 32 12.13 -6.47 -10.47
N GLY A 33 12.97 -5.43 -10.40
CA GLY A 33 13.74 -4.95 -11.55
C GLY A 33 14.68 -6.01 -12.13
N GLY A 34 15.33 -6.79 -11.28
CA GLY A 34 16.20 -7.89 -11.70
C GLY A 34 15.44 -8.99 -12.44
N VAL A 35 14.28 -9.41 -11.92
CA VAL A 35 13.42 -10.41 -12.59
C VAL A 35 12.92 -9.89 -13.94
N ILE A 36 12.46 -8.64 -14.01
CA ILE A 36 12.02 -8.01 -15.26
C ILE A 36 13.18 -7.95 -16.27
N TYR A 37 14.39 -7.61 -15.82
CA TYR A 37 15.56 -7.53 -16.68
C TYR A 37 15.97 -8.89 -17.25
N ILE A 38 15.95 -9.95 -16.43
CA ILE A 38 16.24 -11.32 -16.87
C ILE A 38 15.20 -11.79 -17.90
N ASP A 39 13.91 -11.55 -17.64
CA ASP A 39 12.80 -11.88 -18.54
C ASP A 39 12.92 -11.11 -19.88
N TRP A 40 13.31 -9.84 -19.83
CA TRP A 40 13.59 -9.03 -21.02
C TRP A 40 14.77 -9.57 -21.83
N ASN A 41 15.87 -9.95 -21.18
CA ASN A 41 17.04 -10.47 -21.88
C ASN A 41 16.73 -11.80 -22.56
N HIS A 42 16.01 -12.70 -21.90
CA HIS A 42 15.52 -13.93 -22.52
C HIS A 42 14.60 -13.62 -23.71
N THR A 43 13.66 -12.68 -23.58
CA THR A 43 12.76 -12.30 -24.66
C THR A 43 13.52 -11.70 -25.86
N ARG A 44 14.60 -10.95 -25.62
CA ARG A 44 15.48 -10.41 -26.66
C ARG A 44 16.20 -11.51 -27.44
N GLU A 45 16.79 -12.49 -26.74
CA GLU A 45 17.44 -13.65 -27.37
C GLU A 45 16.44 -14.49 -28.17
N TRP A 46 15.21 -14.67 -27.67
CA TRP A 46 14.15 -15.39 -28.36
C TRP A 46 13.72 -14.70 -29.66
N LYS A 47 13.60 -13.37 -29.67
CA LYS A 47 13.26 -12.58 -30.86
C LYS A 47 14.41 -12.54 -31.87
N ALA A 48 15.67 -12.49 -31.41
CA ALA A 48 16.84 -12.57 -32.28
C ALA A 48 16.92 -13.91 -33.03
N ASN A 49 16.41 -14.99 -32.42
CA ASN A 49 16.30 -16.32 -33.03
C ASN A 49 15.06 -16.51 -33.93
N GLY A 50 14.34 -15.43 -34.26
CA GLY A 50 13.21 -15.45 -35.20
C GLY A 50 11.94 -16.14 -34.69
N ARG A 51 11.82 -16.42 -33.38
CA ARG A 51 10.62 -17.00 -32.79
C ARG A 51 9.65 -15.91 -32.35
N PHE A 52 8.47 -15.88 -32.95
CA PHE A 52 7.37 -15.00 -32.53
C PHE A 52 6.60 -15.64 -31.38
N SER A 53 6.10 -14.81 -30.46
CA SER A 53 5.26 -15.32 -29.38
C SER A 53 3.87 -15.67 -29.93
N VAL A 54 3.29 -16.77 -29.46
CA VAL A 54 1.88 -17.12 -29.72
C VAL A 54 0.94 -15.97 -29.30
N LEU A 55 1.40 -15.14 -28.37
CA LEU A 55 0.71 -13.93 -27.94
C LEU A 55 0.72 -12.84 -29.01
N ASP A 56 1.79 -12.62 -29.77
CA ASP A 56 1.85 -11.67 -30.89
C ASP A 56 0.96 -12.13 -32.06
N GLU A 57 0.92 -13.43 -32.33
CA GLU A 57 0.04 -14.02 -33.35
C GLU A 57 -1.44 -13.91 -32.94
N GLN A 58 -1.74 -14.10 -31.65
CA GLN A 58 -3.07 -13.78 -31.11
C GLN A 58 -3.34 -12.28 -30.97
N LEU A 59 -2.35 -11.42 -30.74
CA LEU A 59 -2.55 -9.97 -30.69
C LEU A 59 -2.86 -9.44 -32.09
N LEU A 60 -2.07 -9.80 -33.10
CA LEU A 60 -2.29 -9.43 -34.50
C LEU A 60 -3.55 -10.07 -35.08
N GLY A 61 -3.89 -11.31 -34.68
CA GLY A 61 -5.11 -12.00 -35.12
C GLY A 61 -6.39 -11.63 -34.34
N LYS A 62 -6.30 -11.16 -33.08
CA LYS A 62 -7.46 -10.77 -32.24
C LYS A 62 -7.60 -9.26 -32.02
N MET A 63 -6.71 -8.40 -32.51
CA MET A 63 -6.97 -6.96 -32.63
C MET A 63 -8.02 -6.65 -33.73
N GLY A 64 -9.06 -7.47 -33.82
CA GLY A 64 -10.33 -7.07 -34.42
C GLY A 64 -10.94 -6.01 -33.51
N THR A 65 -10.86 -4.76 -33.97
CA THR A 65 -11.70 -3.62 -33.56
C THR A 65 -11.94 -3.47 -32.05
N PHE A 66 -11.20 -2.53 -31.44
CA PHE A 66 -11.44 -2.01 -30.09
C PHE A 66 -12.83 -1.35 -30.02
N THR A 67 -13.88 -2.16 -29.96
CA THR A 67 -15.26 -1.69 -29.83
C THR A 67 -15.56 -1.50 -28.35
N VAL A 68 -16.14 -0.34 -28.00
CA VAL A 68 -16.49 0.01 -26.61
C VAL A 68 -17.32 -1.09 -25.95
N GLY A 69 -18.19 -1.77 -26.71
CA GLY A 69 -18.97 -2.91 -26.24
C GLY A 69 -18.13 -4.13 -25.84
N TYR A 70 -17.10 -4.48 -26.63
CA TYR A 70 -16.18 -5.57 -26.27
C TYR A 70 -15.39 -5.24 -25.00
N TRP A 71 -14.91 -4.00 -24.88
CA TRP A 71 -14.19 -3.54 -23.68
C TRP A 71 -15.08 -3.59 -22.43
N LEU A 72 -16.34 -3.14 -22.52
CA LEU A 72 -17.29 -3.18 -21.40
C LEU A 72 -17.58 -4.61 -20.95
N ARG A 73 -17.87 -5.51 -21.89
CA ARG A 73 -18.09 -6.94 -21.58
C ARG A 73 -16.86 -7.57 -20.94
N LYS A 74 -15.67 -7.30 -21.46
CA LYS A 74 -14.40 -7.84 -20.93
C LYS A 74 -14.12 -7.33 -19.52
N THR A 75 -14.30 -6.04 -19.30
CA THR A 75 -13.88 -5.37 -18.06
C THR A 75 -14.86 -5.61 -16.92
N PHE A 76 -16.17 -5.61 -17.18
CA PHE A 76 -17.17 -5.80 -16.14
C PHE A 76 -17.67 -7.24 -16.01
N TRP A 77 -17.91 -7.95 -17.12
CA TRP A 77 -18.56 -9.26 -17.09
C TRP A 77 -17.59 -10.42 -16.85
N GLU A 78 -16.49 -10.45 -17.59
CA GLU A 78 -15.50 -11.53 -17.45
C GLU A 78 -14.65 -11.38 -16.17
N LYS A 79 -14.49 -10.16 -15.68
CA LYS A 79 -13.66 -9.84 -14.49
C LYS A 79 -14.49 -9.55 -13.24
N LYS A 80 -15.76 -9.97 -13.19
CA LYS A 80 -16.67 -9.76 -12.05
C LYS A 80 -16.06 -10.10 -10.68
N HIS A 81 -15.24 -11.14 -10.60
CA HIS A 81 -14.57 -11.56 -9.36
C HIS A 81 -13.55 -10.54 -8.84
N TYR A 82 -12.86 -9.83 -9.74
CA TYR A 82 -11.94 -8.76 -9.36
C TYR A 82 -12.69 -7.54 -8.83
N TRP A 83 -13.87 -7.24 -9.39
CA TRP A 83 -14.74 -6.20 -8.85
C TRP A 83 -15.31 -6.56 -7.49
N THR A 84 -15.71 -7.82 -7.27
CA THR A 84 -16.12 -8.25 -5.92
C THR A 84 -14.96 -8.20 -4.93
N ALA A 85 -13.75 -8.55 -5.37
CA ALA A 85 -12.55 -8.46 -4.54
C ALA A 85 -12.18 -7.01 -4.20
N SER A 86 -12.33 -6.07 -5.14
CA SER A 86 -12.04 -4.65 -4.87
C SER A 86 -12.98 -4.05 -3.84
N VAL A 87 -14.27 -4.43 -3.85
CA VAL A 87 -15.23 -4.05 -2.81
C VAL A 87 -14.81 -4.60 -1.44
N ALA A 88 -14.40 -5.87 -1.37
CA ALA A 88 -13.92 -6.47 -0.13
C ALA A 88 -12.67 -5.76 0.41
N VAL A 89 -11.67 -5.52 -0.45
CA VAL A 89 -10.44 -4.81 -0.08
C VAL A 89 -10.75 -3.38 0.39
N TYR A 90 -11.65 -2.67 -0.30
CA TYR A 90 -12.09 -1.35 0.12
C TYR A 90 -12.72 -1.37 1.51
N TRP A 91 -13.64 -2.31 1.75
CA TRP A 91 -14.29 -2.47 3.05
C TRP A 91 -13.27 -2.74 4.17
N PHE A 92 -12.38 -3.73 3.98
CA PHE A 92 -11.32 -4.04 4.94
C PHE A 92 -10.39 -2.86 5.18
N GLY A 93 -10.02 -2.13 4.13
CA GLY A 93 -9.20 -0.92 4.24
C GLY A 93 -9.85 0.15 5.11
N THR A 94 -11.14 0.45 4.87
CA THR A 94 -11.87 1.45 5.68
C THR A 94 -12.05 1.01 7.14
N CYS A 95 -12.29 -0.27 7.40
CA CYS A 95 -12.39 -0.79 8.76
C CYS A 95 -11.04 -0.72 9.49
N TRP A 96 -9.96 -1.06 8.80
CA TRP A 96 -8.61 -0.99 9.34
C TRP A 96 -8.21 0.43 9.71
N ASP A 97 -8.49 1.39 8.82
CA ASP A 97 -8.17 2.80 9.05
C ASP A 97 -8.98 3.39 10.21
N ARG A 98 -10.28 3.07 10.29
CA ARG A 98 -11.13 3.46 11.43
C ARG A 98 -10.65 2.87 12.75
N ALA A 99 -10.22 1.61 12.78
CA ALA A 99 -9.67 0.98 13.98
C ALA A 99 -8.34 1.64 14.41
N GLY A 100 -7.48 1.98 13.45
CA GLY A 100 -6.25 2.73 13.70
C GLY A 100 -6.53 4.11 14.29
N MET A 101 -7.46 4.85 13.68
CA MET A 101 -7.86 6.19 14.15
C MET A 101 -8.56 6.15 15.51
N ALA A 102 -9.33 5.09 15.82
CA ALA A 102 -9.91 4.90 17.14
C ALA A 102 -8.84 4.70 18.23
N LYS A 103 -7.76 3.97 17.93
CA LYS A 103 -6.63 3.83 18.87
C LYS A 103 -5.89 5.17 19.05
N ALA A 104 -5.67 5.90 17.97
CA ALA A 104 -5.04 7.22 18.02
C ALA A 104 -5.90 8.25 18.76
N SER A 105 -7.23 8.18 18.64
CA SER A 105 -8.14 9.09 19.32
C SER A 105 -8.15 8.90 20.83
N MET A 106 -7.84 7.70 21.34
CA MET A 106 -7.66 7.49 22.79
C MET A 106 -6.37 8.12 23.35
N MET A 107 -5.46 8.58 22.49
CA MET A 107 -4.26 9.33 22.91
C MET A 107 -4.49 10.85 22.86
N LYS A 108 -5.69 11.31 22.48
CA LYS A 108 -6.09 12.72 22.45
C LYS A 108 -5.94 13.34 23.84
N GLY A 109 -5.35 14.53 23.90
CA GLY A 109 -5.31 15.31 25.14
C GLY A 109 -4.35 14.81 26.23
N HIS A 110 -3.67 13.68 26.01
CA HIS A 110 -2.78 13.07 27.01
C HIS A 110 -1.30 13.48 26.85
N SER A 111 -0.96 14.32 25.88
CA SER A 111 0.42 14.77 25.64
C SER A 111 0.83 15.88 26.62
N ARG A 112 1.89 15.64 27.41
CA ARG A 112 2.44 16.64 28.34
C ARG A 112 2.96 17.91 27.65
N MET A 113 3.44 17.78 26.41
CA MET A 113 3.96 18.88 25.60
C MET A 113 2.88 19.92 25.23
N TYR A 114 1.61 19.52 25.14
CA TYR A 114 0.51 20.39 24.71
C TYR A 114 -0.53 20.63 25.80
N ALA A 115 -0.24 20.25 27.05
CA ALA A 115 -1.16 20.39 28.17
C ALA A 115 -1.70 21.83 28.34
N ASN A 116 -0.86 22.84 28.14
CA ASN A 116 -1.26 24.25 28.22
C ASN A 116 -2.23 24.65 27.10
N ARG A 117 -2.06 24.15 25.88
CA ARG A 117 -2.99 24.42 24.76
C ARG A 117 -4.31 23.68 24.94
N LEU A 118 -4.26 22.46 25.46
CA LEU A 118 -5.45 21.66 25.74
C LEU A 118 -6.33 22.28 26.83
N ALA A 119 -5.72 22.94 27.83
CA ALA A 119 -6.45 23.67 28.86
C ALA A 119 -7.20 24.91 28.35
N ALA A 120 -6.76 25.47 27.21
CA ALA A 120 -7.39 26.62 26.57
C ALA A 120 -8.58 26.23 25.65
N ILE A 121 -8.73 24.94 25.34
CA ILE A 121 -9.80 24.43 24.49
C ILE A 121 -11.09 24.25 25.32
N PRO A 122 -12.27 24.66 24.82
CA PRO A 122 -13.52 24.45 25.53
C PRO A 122 -13.78 22.95 25.78
N LYS A 123 -14.26 22.63 26.99
CA LYS A 123 -14.53 21.23 27.40
C LYS A 123 -15.52 20.58 26.43
N GLY A 124 -15.10 19.48 25.80
CA GLY A 124 -15.92 18.72 24.83
C GLY A 124 -15.59 18.98 23.37
N ALA A 125 -14.70 19.93 23.05
CA ALA A 125 -14.22 20.15 21.69
C ALA A 125 -13.07 19.20 21.30
N ASP A 126 -13.00 18.81 20.01
CA ASP A 126 -11.97 17.87 19.53
C ASP A 126 -10.59 18.57 19.43
N PRO A 127 -9.57 18.09 20.16
CA PRO A 127 -8.24 18.70 20.15
C PRO A 127 -7.50 18.71 18.81
N TRP A 128 -7.96 17.93 17.81
CA TRP A 128 -7.31 17.89 16.49
C TRP A 128 -7.84 18.95 15.52
N LYS A 129 -8.94 19.61 15.88
CA LYS A 129 -9.57 20.65 15.06
C LYS A 129 -9.02 22.06 15.36
N TYR A 130 -8.36 22.22 16.51
CA TYR A 130 -7.81 23.47 17.04
C TYR A 130 -6.29 23.39 17.13
#